data_AF-A0A9E6ALE7-F1
#
_entry.id   AF-A0A9E6ALE7-F1
#
_cell.length_a   1.000
_cell.length_b   1.000
_cell.length_c   1.000
_cell.angle_alpha   90.00
_cell.angle_beta   90.00
_cell.angle_gamma   90.00
#
_symmetry.space_group_name_H-M   'P 1'
#
loop_
_entity.id
_entity.type
_entity.pdbx_description
1 polymer ?
#
loop_
_entity_poly.entity_id
_entity_poly.type
_entity_poly.pdbx_seq_one_letter_code
_entity_poly.pdbx_strand_id
1 'polypeptide(L)'
;MLATVLVFGVGFGSMAKRIHLPSVTGQILAGMVIGHAGFGIFDESGVQSLSPLTDFAIGLMAVSVGAHLNVRRLRNARKRLLTLLVLESLLIPGLVFGVAMLFPGMNWSFALLFGTIAISTAPATIVAVVKETRSKGVFVKTLIAAVALNNLSCMFFFELARAAAHVQTGAAGIGDMLEAPFVQLICSAAIGCGAALSMTLIHRLFSKPELIATGGLATLTLTIGLATHFDVSPLLSCLFLGFTQANVNRDRNRIVDSIFSNWEPAILATFFTLAGMDLTLEHAKSGGVLALGFVLARAGAKYLAAGWAMRIAGATEKVRKNLGLALVPQAGIAVGLVILLDKDPTLQSSAGELVSLFHAVVLSAVVLNEVVGPILTRVALARSGEMGNDRTRLIDFLQEENIVTTLPSGSKEEVIEALVDVLIASHDLPSDVRQPLLESVLAREADVSTCLGAGLAVPHGILPEGYEMVGVMGLSREGLPFDSPDGKPVHCIVVLGTPDTERDRHLQVLAALARSVGNPQMSARLFASESPGHAYEILHDEEAEDFNYFLDEQLT
;
A
#
# COMPACT_ATOMS: atom_id res chain seq x y z
N MET A 1 15.63 12.83 17.61
CA MET A 1 15.86 11.69 16.70
C MET A 1 14.66 11.40 15.82
N LEU A 2 13.49 10.99 16.35
CA LEU A 2 12.32 10.66 15.52
C LEU A 2 11.94 11.76 14.51
N ALA A 3 11.94 13.03 14.93
CA ALA A 3 11.71 14.16 14.02
C ALA A 3 12.74 14.23 12.88
N THR A 4 14.02 13.97 13.17
CA THR A 4 15.09 13.93 12.16
C THR A 4 14.85 12.80 11.17
N VAL A 5 14.54 11.60 11.66
CA VAL A 5 14.22 10.43 10.84
C VAL A 5 13.06 10.74 9.90
N LEU A 6 11.97 11.31 10.42
CA LEU A 6 10.81 11.66 9.63
C LEU A 6 11.11 12.75 8.58
N VAL A 7 11.79 13.83 8.97
CA VAL A 7 12.12 14.95 8.05
C VAL A 7 13.04 14.49 6.93
N PHE A 8 14.10 13.73 7.24
CA PHE A 8 15.00 13.19 6.23
C PHE A 8 14.28 12.20 5.32
N GLY A 9 13.49 11.28 5.89
CA GLY A 9 12.70 10.31 5.14
C GLY A 9 11.74 10.97 4.16
N VAL A 10 10.94 11.93 4.62
CA VAL A 10 10.00 12.69 3.76
C VAL A 10 10.73 13.54 2.73
N GLY A 11 11.84 14.19 3.11
CA GLY A 11 12.65 15.02 2.22
C GLY A 11 13.26 14.21 1.07
N PHE A 12 13.96 13.12 1.38
CA PHE A 12 14.56 12.26 0.35
C PHE A 12 13.49 11.50 -0.45
N GLY A 13 12.40 11.09 0.19
CA GLY A 13 11.25 10.49 -0.50
C GLY A 13 10.65 11.44 -1.54
N SER A 14 10.49 12.72 -1.19
CA SER A 14 10.03 13.77 -2.12
C SER A 14 11.04 14.05 -3.23
N MET A 15 12.34 14.06 -2.92
CA MET A 15 13.40 14.21 -3.91
C MET A 15 13.43 13.05 -4.90
N ALA A 16 13.27 11.81 -4.43
CA ALA A 16 13.17 10.62 -5.27
C ALA A 16 12.01 10.72 -6.28
N LYS A 17 10.84 11.22 -5.83
CA LYS A 17 9.70 11.47 -6.72
C LYS A 17 10.04 12.46 -7.84
N ARG A 18 10.75 13.56 -7.54
CA ARG A 18 11.16 14.55 -8.55
C ARG A 18 12.02 13.94 -9.65
N ILE A 19 12.86 12.96 -9.33
CA ILE A 19 13.68 12.21 -10.30
C ILE A 19 13.01 10.91 -10.79
N HIS A 20 11.69 10.78 -10.63
CA HIS A 20 10.86 9.68 -11.13
C HIS A 20 11.14 8.30 -10.49
N LEU A 21 11.79 8.28 -9.33
CA LEU A 21 11.99 7.09 -8.50
C LEU A 21 10.88 6.93 -7.44
N PRO A 22 10.66 5.72 -6.91
CA PRO A 22 9.75 5.49 -5.79
C PRO A 22 10.17 6.24 -4.53
N SER A 23 9.21 6.79 -3.78
CA SER A 23 9.55 7.51 -2.55
C SER A 23 10.15 6.60 -1.48
N VAL A 24 9.76 5.32 -1.48
CA VAL A 24 10.33 4.29 -0.59
C VAL A 24 11.85 4.18 -0.80
N THR A 25 12.31 4.18 -2.05
CA THR A 25 13.76 4.17 -2.36
C THR A 25 14.45 5.40 -1.77
N GLY A 26 13.84 6.59 -1.87
CA GLY A 26 14.37 7.80 -1.26
C GLY A 26 14.44 7.73 0.27
N GLN A 27 13.39 7.24 0.93
CA GLN A 27 13.33 7.08 2.39
C GLN A 27 14.42 6.15 2.92
N ILE A 28 14.66 5.02 2.24
CA ILE A 28 15.70 4.06 2.61
C ILE A 28 17.08 4.67 2.43
N LEU A 29 17.32 5.39 1.33
CA LEU A 29 18.57 6.12 1.11
C LEU A 29 18.80 7.22 2.16
N ALA A 30 17.75 7.93 2.59
CA ALA A 30 17.84 8.86 3.72
C ALA A 30 18.34 8.14 4.98
N GLY A 31 17.77 6.98 5.28
CA GLY A 31 18.19 6.14 6.41
C GLY A 31 19.66 5.74 6.33
N MET A 32 20.12 5.26 5.17
CA MET A 32 21.53 4.91 4.96
C MET A 32 22.46 6.10 5.16
N VAL A 33 22.05 7.30 4.73
CA VAL A 33 22.84 8.52 4.87
C VAL A 33 22.96 8.97 6.32
N ILE A 34 21.87 8.94 7.10
CA ILE A 34 21.90 9.40 8.51
C ILE A 34 22.32 8.31 9.50
N GLY A 35 22.23 7.04 9.10
CA GLY A 35 22.60 5.87 9.90
C GLY A 35 24.07 5.49 9.77
N HIS A 36 24.39 4.27 10.22
CA HIS A 36 25.77 3.79 10.39
C HIS A 36 26.57 3.69 9.09
N ALA A 37 25.90 3.43 7.95
CA ALA A 37 26.57 3.39 6.65
C ALA A 37 27.02 4.76 6.12
N GLY A 38 26.47 5.85 6.65
CA GLY A 38 26.72 7.22 6.20
C GLY A 38 27.38 8.07 7.28
N PHE A 39 26.65 9.07 7.78
CA PHE A 39 27.16 10.05 8.75
C PHE A 39 27.13 9.56 10.19
N GLY A 40 26.40 8.47 10.51
CA GLY A 40 26.30 7.95 11.88
C GLY A 40 25.80 9.00 12.87
N ILE A 41 24.74 9.75 12.51
CA ILE A 41 24.23 10.88 13.30
C ILE A 41 23.71 10.42 14.66
N PHE A 42 23.22 9.18 14.72
CA PHE A 42 22.69 8.55 15.93
C PHE A 42 23.48 7.28 16.23
N ASP A 43 23.65 7.01 17.52
CA ASP A 43 24.25 5.79 18.03
C ASP A 43 23.24 4.62 18.02
N GLU A 44 23.74 3.40 18.12
CA GLU A 44 22.93 2.17 18.09
C GLU A 44 21.86 2.16 19.19
N SER A 45 22.18 2.71 20.37
CA SER A 45 21.24 2.80 21.48
C SER A 45 20.07 3.76 21.18
N GLY A 46 20.35 4.85 20.47
CA GLY A 46 19.34 5.75 19.93
C GLY A 46 18.41 5.01 18.98
N VAL A 47 18.95 4.35 17.95
CA VAL A 47 18.12 3.63 16.96
C VAL A 47 17.24 2.57 17.61
N GLN A 48 17.79 1.78 18.54
CA GLN A 48 17.05 0.77 19.29
C GLN A 48 15.91 1.35 20.15
N SER A 49 16.03 2.60 20.60
CA SER A 49 14.94 3.28 21.35
C SER A 49 13.67 3.48 20.52
N LEU A 50 13.75 3.34 19.19
CA LEU A 50 12.61 3.41 18.28
C LEU A 50 12.06 2.04 17.87
N SER A 51 12.61 0.93 18.38
CA SER A 51 12.09 -0.43 18.11
C SER A 51 10.57 -0.55 18.30
N PRO A 52 9.94 0.00 19.36
CA PRO A 52 8.49 -0.10 19.52
C PRO A 52 7.70 0.51 18.35
N LEU A 53 8.24 1.56 17.72
CA LEU A 53 7.62 2.19 16.55
C LEU A 53 7.79 1.32 15.30
N THR A 54 8.94 0.67 15.15
CA THR A 54 9.21 -0.30 14.07
C THR A 54 8.27 -1.49 14.18
N ASP A 55 8.14 -2.08 15.37
CA ASP A 55 7.25 -3.22 15.64
C ASP A 55 5.79 -2.86 15.36
N PHE A 56 5.39 -1.65 15.79
CA PHE A 56 4.08 -1.10 15.51
C PHE A 56 3.82 -0.94 14.01
N ALA A 57 4.77 -0.37 13.26
CA ALA A 57 4.65 -0.19 11.82
C ALA A 57 4.56 -1.54 11.09
N ILE A 58 5.37 -2.53 11.47
CA ILE A 58 5.33 -3.89 10.90
C ILE A 58 3.98 -4.55 11.17
N GLY A 59 3.46 -4.43 12.40
CA GLY A 59 2.14 -4.95 12.77
C GLY A 59 1.02 -4.29 11.96
N LEU A 60 1.03 -2.97 11.81
CA LEU A 60 0.07 -2.23 10.99
C LEU A 60 0.12 -2.71 9.52
N MET A 61 1.32 -2.89 8.97
CA MET A 61 1.48 -3.40 7.61
C MET A 61 0.98 -4.84 7.47
N ALA A 62 1.21 -5.69 8.47
CA ALA A 62 0.69 -7.05 8.48
C ALA A 62 -0.85 -7.07 8.53
N VAL A 63 -1.48 -6.23 9.36
CA VAL A 63 -2.95 -6.06 9.39
C VAL A 63 -3.45 -5.60 8.02
N SER A 64 -2.81 -4.59 7.43
CA SER A 64 -3.18 -4.07 6.10
C SER A 64 -3.15 -5.20 5.06
N VAL A 65 -2.05 -5.95 4.98
CA VAL A 65 -1.91 -7.10 4.06
C VAL A 65 -2.95 -8.18 4.33
N GLY A 66 -3.18 -8.50 5.60
CA GLY A 66 -4.21 -9.44 6.03
C GLY A 66 -5.61 -9.00 5.59
N ALA A 67 -5.94 -7.72 5.72
CA ALA A 67 -7.22 -7.16 5.31
C ALA A 67 -7.48 -7.28 3.79
N HIS A 68 -6.43 -7.46 2.99
CA HIS A 68 -6.57 -7.70 1.56
C HIS A 68 -6.88 -9.17 1.21
N LEU A 69 -6.70 -10.12 2.13
CA LEU A 69 -6.97 -11.56 1.93
C LEU A 69 -8.47 -11.92 2.09
N ASN A 70 -9.31 -11.39 1.21
CA ASN A 70 -10.73 -11.73 1.20
C ASN A 70 -11.00 -13.11 0.56
N VAL A 71 -11.67 -14.01 1.27
CA VAL A 71 -11.90 -15.41 0.87
C VAL A 71 -12.64 -15.52 -0.47
N ARG A 72 -13.62 -14.64 -0.75
CA ARG A 72 -14.38 -14.69 -2.01
C ARG A 72 -13.50 -14.30 -3.20
N ARG A 73 -12.66 -13.26 -3.02
CA ARG A 73 -11.70 -12.81 -4.03
C ARG A 73 -10.60 -13.85 -4.27
N LEU A 74 -10.09 -14.45 -3.20
CA LEU A 74 -9.14 -15.58 -3.28
C LEU A 74 -9.73 -16.75 -4.07
N ARG A 75 -11.02 -17.06 -3.87
CA ARG A 75 -11.70 -18.11 -4.63
C ARG A 75 -11.75 -17.81 -6.13
N ASN A 76 -12.00 -16.56 -6.53
CA ASN A 76 -12.01 -16.16 -7.95
C ASN A 76 -10.59 -16.20 -8.56
N ALA A 77 -9.57 -15.89 -7.78
CA ALA A 77 -8.17 -15.96 -8.21
C ALA A 77 -7.49 -17.31 -7.94
N ARG A 78 -8.22 -18.33 -7.45
CA ARG A 78 -7.66 -19.57 -6.89
C ARG A 78 -6.63 -20.25 -7.79
N LYS A 79 -6.90 -20.34 -9.09
CA LYS A 79 -6.01 -21.02 -10.03
C LYS A 79 -4.68 -20.27 -10.18
N ARG A 80 -4.74 -18.94 -10.26
CA ARG A 80 -3.55 -18.07 -10.33
C ARG A 80 -2.74 -18.15 -9.04
N LEU A 81 -3.41 -17.99 -7.90
CA LEU A 81 -2.72 -17.94 -6.61
C LEU A 81 -2.17 -19.29 -6.17
N LEU A 82 -2.90 -20.39 -6.35
CA LEU A 82 -2.44 -21.72 -5.94
C LEU A 82 -1.29 -22.22 -6.82
N THR A 83 -1.36 -22.01 -8.14
CA THR A 83 -0.24 -22.37 -9.03
C THR A 83 1.00 -21.53 -8.76
N LEU A 84 0.81 -20.23 -8.47
CA LEU A 84 1.90 -19.34 -8.08
C LEU A 84 2.53 -19.79 -6.77
N LEU A 85 1.73 -20.02 -5.73
CA LEU A 85 2.20 -20.48 -4.43
C LEU A 85 3.03 -21.76 -4.55
N VAL A 86 2.54 -22.76 -5.28
CA VAL A 86 3.24 -24.04 -5.47
C VAL A 86 4.54 -23.83 -6.23
N LEU A 87 4.55 -23.09 -7.35
CA LEU A 87 5.76 -22.89 -8.13
C LEU A 87 6.79 -22.01 -7.41
N GLU A 88 6.37 -20.97 -6.70
CA GLU A 88 7.30 -20.16 -5.89
C GLU A 88 7.87 -20.96 -4.73
N SER A 89 7.07 -21.80 -4.06
CA SER A 89 7.52 -22.68 -2.96
C SER A 89 8.48 -23.78 -3.40
N LEU A 90 8.55 -24.11 -4.69
CA LEU A 90 9.41 -25.18 -5.23
C LEU A 90 10.61 -24.61 -5.99
N LEU A 91 10.37 -23.75 -6.97
CA LEU A 91 11.41 -23.26 -7.88
C LEU A 91 12.35 -22.25 -7.21
N ILE A 92 11.82 -21.36 -6.37
CA ILE A 92 12.66 -20.36 -5.70
C ILE A 92 13.59 -21.04 -4.70
N PRO A 93 13.10 -21.85 -3.73
CA PRO A 93 13.99 -22.57 -2.84
C PRO A 93 14.94 -23.50 -3.57
N GLY A 94 14.47 -24.24 -4.58
CA GLY A 94 15.31 -25.18 -5.32
C GLY A 94 16.49 -24.50 -6.04
N LEU A 95 16.25 -23.37 -6.73
CA LEU A 95 17.31 -22.66 -7.44
C LEU A 95 18.30 -22.01 -6.47
N VAL A 96 17.80 -21.34 -5.43
CA VAL A 96 18.64 -20.66 -4.45
C VAL A 96 19.43 -21.66 -3.60
N PHE A 97 18.84 -22.80 -3.23
CA PHE A 97 19.53 -23.92 -2.62
C PHE A 97 20.69 -24.39 -3.50
N GLY A 98 20.44 -24.59 -4.79
CA GLY A 98 21.47 -25.01 -5.75
C GLY A 98 22.63 -24.01 -5.80
N VAL A 99 22.34 -22.72 -5.86
CA VAL A 99 23.37 -21.66 -5.85
C VAL A 99 24.14 -21.62 -4.52
N ALA A 100 23.45 -21.76 -3.38
CA ALA A 100 24.10 -21.79 -2.07
C ALA A 100 25.04 -23.01 -1.93
N MET A 101 24.64 -24.18 -2.42
CA MET A 101 25.45 -25.41 -2.39
C MET A 101 26.73 -25.33 -3.24
N LEU A 102 26.82 -24.39 -4.19
CA LEU A 102 28.06 -24.15 -4.93
C LEU A 102 29.10 -23.38 -4.09
N PHE A 103 28.70 -22.80 -2.96
CA PHE A 103 29.59 -22.03 -2.10
C PHE A 103 30.43 -22.96 -1.20
N PRO A 104 31.77 -22.82 -1.16
CA PRO A 104 32.62 -23.66 -0.33
C PRO A 104 32.25 -23.59 1.16
N GLY A 105 32.15 -24.75 1.82
CA GLY A 105 31.80 -24.83 3.24
C GLY A 105 30.30 -24.74 3.55
N MET A 106 29.44 -24.58 2.53
CA MET A 106 27.99 -24.61 2.73
C MET A 106 27.50 -26.03 3.05
N ASN A 107 26.66 -26.16 4.08
CA ASN A 107 25.95 -27.40 4.37
C ASN A 107 24.53 -27.35 3.78
N TRP A 108 23.89 -28.52 3.68
CA TRP A 108 22.56 -28.62 3.06
C TRP A 108 21.46 -27.93 3.89
N SER A 109 21.57 -27.86 5.23
CA SER A 109 20.55 -27.23 6.07
C SER A 109 20.55 -25.70 5.92
N PHE A 110 21.71 -25.06 5.88
CA PHE A 110 21.82 -23.63 5.61
C PHE A 110 21.50 -23.28 4.16
N ALA A 111 21.88 -24.13 3.19
CA ALA A 111 21.42 -23.97 1.82
C ALA A 111 19.88 -24.02 1.73
N LEU A 112 19.23 -24.87 2.54
CA LEU A 112 17.78 -24.95 2.62
C LEU A 112 17.19 -23.69 3.28
N LEU A 113 17.80 -23.15 4.33
CA LEU A 113 17.42 -21.86 4.94
C LEU A 113 17.51 -20.71 3.93
N PHE A 114 18.59 -20.65 3.12
CA PHE A 114 18.68 -19.68 2.02
C PHE A 114 17.58 -19.89 0.98
N GLY A 115 17.29 -21.14 0.63
CA GLY A 115 16.21 -21.46 -0.30
C GLY A 115 14.85 -20.94 0.18
N THR A 116 14.49 -21.22 1.43
CA THR A 116 13.17 -20.90 1.97
C THR A 116 12.99 -19.42 2.22
N ILE A 117 14.00 -18.72 2.76
CA ILE A 117 13.93 -17.26 2.96
C ILE A 117 13.81 -16.48 1.64
N ALA A 118 14.30 -17.03 0.53
CA ALA A 118 14.22 -16.39 -0.78
C ALA A 118 12.78 -16.28 -1.32
N ILE A 119 11.82 -17.05 -0.79
CA ILE A 119 10.39 -16.93 -1.13
C ILE A 119 9.87 -15.54 -0.74
N SER A 120 10.35 -15.00 0.40
CA SER A 120 9.85 -13.77 1.01
C SER A 120 9.78 -12.60 0.02
N THR A 121 8.76 -11.75 0.19
CA THR A 121 8.55 -10.56 -0.63
C THR A 121 8.07 -9.43 0.26
N ALA A 122 8.58 -8.20 0.09
CA ALA A 122 8.22 -7.06 0.94
C ALA A 122 6.78 -6.57 0.66
N PRO A 123 5.81 -6.81 1.55
CA PRO A 123 4.46 -6.33 1.33
C PRO A 123 4.36 -4.81 1.42
N ALA A 124 5.08 -4.22 2.38
CA ALA A 124 4.99 -2.79 2.64
C ALA A 124 5.43 -1.97 1.43
N THR A 125 6.56 -2.36 0.84
CA THR A 125 7.11 -1.76 -0.37
C THR A 125 6.14 -1.87 -1.54
N ILE A 126 5.53 -3.04 -1.76
CA ILE A 126 4.58 -3.25 -2.86
C ILE A 126 3.32 -2.41 -2.67
N VAL A 127 2.71 -2.43 -1.48
CA VAL A 127 1.50 -1.65 -1.18
C VAL A 127 1.79 -0.15 -1.31
N ALA A 128 2.94 0.32 -0.81
CA ALA A 128 3.36 1.71 -0.94
C ALA A 128 3.51 2.12 -2.41
N VAL A 129 4.18 1.31 -3.25
CA VAL A 129 4.34 1.61 -4.68
C VAL A 129 2.99 1.57 -5.42
N VAL A 130 2.11 0.62 -5.09
CA VAL A 130 0.76 0.54 -5.67
C VAL A 130 -0.06 1.80 -5.36
N LYS A 131 -0.06 2.23 -4.09
CA LYS A 131 -0.75 3.45 -3.63
C LYS A 131 -0.13 4.70 -4.26
N GLU A 132 1.20 4.83 -4.23
CA GLU A 132 1.92 5.97 -4.79
C GLU A 132 1.65 6.13 -6.29
N THR A 133 1.53 5.01 -7.02
CA THR A 133 1.28 5.01 -8.46
C THR A 133 -0.21 4.96 -8.82
N ARG A 134 -1.11 5.02 -7.83
CA ARG A 134 -2.56 4.93 -8.02
C ARG A 134 -2.95 3.77 -8.94
N SER A 135 -2.36 2.60 -8.68
CA SER A 135 -2.54 1.44 -9.56
C SER A 135 -3.76 0.60 -9.15
N LYS A 136 -4.64 0.27 -10.10
CA LYS A 136 -5.84 -0.56 -9.86
C LYS A 136 -6.10 -1.52 -11.01
N GLY A 137 -6.47 -2.77 -10.68
CA GLY A 137 -6.85 -3.78 -11.65
C GLY A 137 -6.52 -5.21 -11.24
N VAL A 138 -6.56 -6.12 -12.21
CA VAL A 138 -6.44 -7.57 -12.01
C VAL A 138 -4.99 -7.98 -11.67
N PHE A 139 -4.00 -7.29 -12.22
CA PHE A 139 -2.59 -7.45 -11.88
C PHE A 139 -2.35 -7.05 -10.43
N VAL A 140 -2.79 -5.85 -10.03
CA VAL A 140 -2.64 -5.36 -8.65
C VAL A 140 -3.35 -6.29 -7.65
N LYS A 141 -4.59 -6.69 -7.94
CA LYS A 141 -5.34 -7.68 -7.13
C LYS A 141 -4.56 -8.98 -6.93
N THR A 142 -3.93 -9.48 -7.99
CA THR A 142 -3.13 -10.72 -7.94
C THR A 142 -1.84 -10.51 -7.15
N LEU A 143 -1.16 -9.40 -7.38
CA LEU A 143 0.10 -9.05 -6.74
C LEU A 143 -0.05 -8.98 -5.22
N ILE A 144 -1.00 -8.20 -4.71
CA ILE A 144 -1.19 -8.04 -3.26
C ILE A 144 -1.56 -9.38 -2.60
N ALA A 145 -2.48 -10.14 -3.20
CA ALA A 145 -2.89 -11.44 -2.68
C ALA A 145 -1.73 -12.47 -2.71
N ALA A 146 -0.91 -12.44 -3.76
CA ALA A 146 0.26 -13.30 -3.89
C ALA A 146 1.28 -13.01 -2.77
N VAL A 147 1.59 -11.74 -2.52
CA VAL A 147 2.57 -11.35 -1.51
C VAL A 147 2.18 -11.86 -0.12
N ALA A 148 0.90 -11.73 0.25
CA ALA A 148 0.38 -12.22 1.51
C ALA A 148 0.55 -13.74 1.67
N LEU A 149 0.19 -14.51 0.63
CA LEU A 149 0.31 -15.98 0.64
C LEU A 149 1.77 -16.45 0.61
N ASN A 150 2.63 -15.79 -0.17
CA ASN A 150 4.05 -16.12 -0.28
C ASN A 150 4.77 -15.91 1.04
N ASN A 151 4.41 -14.85 1.77
CA ASN A 151 4.98 -14.56 3.06
C ASN A 151 4.59 -15.60 4.11
N LEU A 152 3.34 -16.06 4.10
CA LEU A 152 2.90 -17.20 4.92
C LEU A 152 3.68 -18.48 4.59
N SER A 153 3.82 -18.79 3.31
CA SER A 153 4.59 -19.94 2.82
C SER A 153 6.07 -19.85 3.20
N CYS A 154 6.68 -18.67 3.06
CA CYS A 154 8.06 -18.43 3.46
C CYS A 154 8.29 -18.75 4.93
N MET A 155 7.44 -18.22 5.83
CA MET A 155 7.55 -18.49 7.26
C MET A 155 7.41 -19.98 7.57
N PHE A 156 6.42 -20.65 6.99
CA PHE A 156 6.21 -22.08 7.19
C PHE A 156 7.39 -22.94 6.74
N PHE A 157 7.88 -22.73 5.52
CA PHE A 157 9.01 -23.51 5.00
C PHE A 157 10.34 -23.14 5.69
N PHE A 158 10.50 -21.89 6.13
CA PHE A 158 11.68 -21.49 6.89
C PHE A 158 11.76 -22.20 8.23
N GLU A 159 10.64 -22.30 8.97
CA GLU A 159 10.61 -23.07 10.23
C GLU A 159 10.93 -24.55 10.00
N LEU A 160 10.41 -25.15 8.92
CA LEU A 160 10.76 -26.53 8.56
C LEU A 160 12.26 -26.67 8.25
N ALA A 161 12.85 -25.71 7.54
CA ALA A 161 14.28 -25.69 7.24
C ALA A 161 15.14 -25.49 8.50
N ARG A 162 14.69 -24.64 9.42
CA ARG A 162 15.34 -24.43 10.72
C ARG A 162 15.28 -25.69 11.58
N ALA A 163 14.12 -26.34 11.65
CA ALA A 163 13.98 -27.62 12.34
C ALA A 163 14.87 -28.71 11.72
N ALA A 164 15.01 -28.73 10.39
CA ALA A 164 15.96 -29.62 9.72
C ALA A 164 17.43 -29.33 10.12
N ALA A 165 17.78 -28.05 10.31
CA ALA A 165 19.09 -27.66 10.83
C ALA A 165 19.33 -28.16 12.26
N HIS A 166 18.31 -28.11 13.14
CA HIS A 166 18.38 -28.70 14.49
C HIS A 166 18.53 -30.22 14.50
N VAL A 167 17.86 -30.92 13.58
CA VAL A 167 18.06 -32.36 13.43
C VAL A 167 19.50 -32.66 12.98
N GLN A 168 20.07 -31.84 12.12
CA GLN A 168 21.46 -32.00 11.69
C GLN A 168 22.46 -31.77 12.82
N THR A 169 22.19 -30.85 13.74
CA THR A 169 23.03 -30.64 14.93
C THR A 169 22.82 -31.72 16.01
N GLY A 170 21.84 -32.62 15.83
CA GLY A 170 21.47 -33.65 16.80
C GLY A 170 20.64 -33.13 17.98
N ALA A 171 20.17 -31.88 17.90
CA ALA A 171 19.42 -31.21 18.96
C ALA A 171 17.92 -31.54 18.98
N ALA A 172 17.37 -32.06 17.88
CA ALA A 172 15.97 -32.43 17.76
C ALA A 172 15.79 -33.76 17.02
N GLY A 173 14.68 -34.45 17.28
CA GLY A 173 14.27 -35.64 16.53
C GLY A 173 13.51 -35.28 15.25
N ILE A 174 13.37 -36.25 14.34
CA ILE A 174 12.58 -36.07 13.10
C ILE A 174 11.10 -35.76 13.41
N GLY A 175 10.57 -36.23 14.56
CA GLY A 175 9.21 -35.95 15.01
C GLY A 175 8.95 -34.48 15.32
N ASP A 176 9.95 -33.77 15.85
CA ASP A 176 9.84 -32.37 16.27
C ASP A 176 9.82 -31.41 15.05
N MET A 177 10.22 -31.89 13.86
CA MET A 177 10.29 -31.07 12.64
C MET A 177 8.95 -30.55 12.15
N LEU A 178 7.87 -31.28 12.41
CA LEU A 178 6.54 -30.91 11.94
C LEU A 178 5.77 -30.13 13.01
N GLU A 179 5.99 -30.39 14.30
CA GLU A 179 5.18 -29.78 15.36
C GLU A 179 5.36 -28.25 15.43
N ALA A 180 6.60 -27.76 15.47
CA ALA A 180 6.88 -26.34 15.70
C ALA A 180 6.24 -25.39 14.66
N PRO A 181 6.36 -25.61 13.32
CA PRO A 181 5.71 -24.75 12.33
C PRO A 181 4.17 -24.72 12.46
N PHE A 182 3.54 -25.86 12.75
CA PHE A 182 2.08 -25.93 12.90
C PHE A 182 1.62 -25.24 14.19
N VAL A 183 2.33 -25.42 15.30
CA VAL A 183 2.03 -24.73 16.56
C VAL A 183 2.11 -23.22 16.37
N GLN A 184 3.19 -22.72 15.77
CA GLN A 184 3.37 -21.29 15.54
C GLN A 184 2.28 -20.70 14.64
N LEU A 185 1.87 -21.42 13.59
CA LEU A 185 0.78 -21.03 12.71
C LEU A 185 -0.57 -21.01 13.44
N ILE A 186 -0.92 -22.07 14.15
CA ILE A 186 -2.20 -22.22 14.84
C ILE A 186 -2.33 -21.20 15.98
N CYS A 187 -1.29 -21.02 16.79
CA CYS A 187 -1.30 -20.06 17.90
C CYS A 187 -1.37 -18.61 17.39
N SER A 188 -0.61 -18.26 16.33
CA SER A 188 -0.70 -16.92 15.73
C SER A 188 -2.09 -16.67 15.13
N ALA A 189 -2.67 -17.67 14.48
CA ALA A 189 -4.05 -17.59 13.97
C ALA A 189 -5.06 -17.43 15.10
N ALA A 190 -4.92 -18.17 16.19
CA ALA A 190 -5.80 -18.08 17.35
C ALA A 190 -5.77 -16.68 17.99
N ILE A 191 -4.57 -16.13 18.19
CA ILE A 191 -4.40 -14.77 18.75
C ILE A 191 -4.98 -13.72 17.81
N GLY A 192 -4.61 -13.74 16.52
CA GLY A 192 -5.07 -12.76 15.54
C GLY A 192 -6.59 -12.80 15.31
N CYS A 193 -7.15 -14.00 15.09
CA CYS A 193 -8.59 -14.17 14.93
C CYS A 193 -9.36 -13.81 16.21
N GLY A 194 -8.84 -14.19 17.38
CA GLY A 194 -9.44 -13.86 18.67
C GLY A 194 -9.48 -12.35 18.91
N ALA A 195 -8.39 -11.64 18.63
CA ALA A 195 -8.31 -10.19 18.71
C ALA A 195 -9.27 -9.50 17.73
N ALA A 196 -9.42 -10.03 16.51
CA ALA A 196 -10.38 -9.49 15.54
C ALA A 196 -11.84 -9.65 16.00
N LEU A 197 -12.17 -10.81 16.56
CA LEU A 197 -13.51 -11.09 17.06
C LEU A 197 -13.84 -10.26 18.30
N SER A 198 -12.89 -10.11 19.24
CA SER A 198 -13.08 -9.27 20.42
C SER A 198 -13.30 -7.80 20.03
N MET A 199 -12.49 -7.29 19.11
CA MET A 199 -12.65 -5.96 18.55
C MET A 199 -14.02 -5.79 17.88
N THR A 200 -14.47 -6.78 17.11
CA THR A 200 -15.80 -6.78 16.48
C THR A 200 -16.92 -6.73 17.52
N LEU A 201 -16.78 -7.47 18.62
CA LEU A 201 -17.75 -7.46 19.72
C LEU A 201 -17.79 -6.10 20.42
N ILE A 202 -16.64 -5.55 20.80
CA ILE A 202 -16.52 -4.23 21.44
C ILE A 202 -17.14 -3.16 20.53
N HIS A 203 -16.85 -3.21 19.24
CA HIS A 203 -17.39 -2.29 18.25
C HIS A 203 -18.89 -2.43 17.98
N ARG A 204 -19.53 -3.54 18.38
CA ARG A 204 -21.01 -3.66 18.37
C ARG A 204 -21.62 -3.04 19.62
N LEU A 205 -20.86 -3.00 20.72
CA LEU A 205 -21.30 -2.40 21.98
C LEU A 205 -21.09 -0.87 22.01
N PHE A 206 -20.11 -0.36 21.25
CA PHE A 206 -19.78 1.06 21.18
C PHE A 206 -19.81 1.57 19.73
N SER A 207 -20.71 2.53 19.44
CA SER A 207 -20.96 3.02 18.06
C SER A 207 -20.26 4.33 17.68
N LYS A 208 -19.45 4.93 18.57
CA LYS A 208 -18.81 6.23 18.29
C LYS A 208 -17.54 6.05 17.43
N PRO A 209 -17.38 6.81 16.32
CA PRO A 209 -16.21 6.71 15.43
C PRO A 209 -14.84 6.84 16.12
N GLU A 210 -14.71 7.75 17.08
CA GLU A 210 -13.46 7.97 17.86
C GLU A 210 -13.04 6.74 18.68
N LEU A 211 -14.02 5.97 19.18
CA LEU A 211 -13.77 4.75 19.94
C LEU A 211 -13.34 3.60 19.01
N ILE A 212 -13.72 3.65 17.73
CA ILE A 212 -13.31 2.68 16.72
C ILE A 212 -11.81 2.86 16.40
N ALA A 213 -11.36 4.12 16.29
CA ALA A 213 -9.95 4.50 16.13
C ALA A 213 -9.07 3.95 17.25
N THR A 214 -9.42 4.33 18.45
CA THR A 214 -8.71 3.93 19.66
C THR A 214 -8.75 2.42 19.86
N GLY A 215 -9.91 1.79 19.59
CA GLY A 215 -10.09 0.34 19.67
C GLY A 215 -9.21 -0.42 18.67
N GLY A 216 -9.05 0.08 17.44
CA GLY A 216 -8.16 -0.51 16.44
C GLY A 216 -6.70 -0.45 16.85
N LEU A 217 -6.25 0.71 17.34
CA LEU A 217 -4.90 0.86 17.88
C LEU A 217 -4.64 -0.09 19.06
N ALA A 218 -5.55 -0.12 20.04
CA ALA A 218 -5.46 -0.99 21.19
C ALA A 218 -5.46 -2.48 20.82
N THR A 219 -6.27 -2.88 19.84
CA THR A 219 -6.31 -4.27 19.37
C THR A 219 -5.00 -4.66 18.70
N LEU A 220 -4.43 -3.78 17.87
CA LEU A 220 -3.16 -4.00 17.20
C LEU A 220 -2.02 -4.17 18.22
N THR A 221 -1.86 -3.23 19.15
CA THR A 221 -0.81 -3.30 20.17
C THR A 221 -1.00 -4.49 21.11
N LEU A 222 -2.24 -4.81 21.49
CA LEU A 222 -2.54 -6.01 22.27
C LEU A 222 -2.16 -7.29 21.51
N THR A 223 -2.44 -7.36 20.21
CA THR A 223 -2.09 -8.51 19.38
C THR A 223 -0.58 -8.70 19.31
N ILE A 224 0.18 -7.62 19.12
CA ILE A 224 1.65 -7.65 19.13
C ILE A 224 2.16 -8.11 20.52
N GLY A 225 1.62 -7.54 21.59
CA GLY A 225 2.02 -7.86 22.96
C GLY A 225 1.72 -9.31 23.35
N LEU A 226 0.52 -9.82 23.03
CA LEU A 226 0.16 -11.22 23.27
C LEU A 226 1.03 -12.17 22.45
N ALA A 227 1.25 -11.88 21.16
CA ALA A 227 2.11 -12.71 20.33
C ALA A 227 3.53 -12.79 20.89
N THR A 228 4.10 -11.66 21.30
CA THR A 228 5.43 -11.59 21.92
C THR A 228 5.46 -12.32 23.26
N HIS A 229 4.42 -12.20 24.08
CA HIS A 229 4.33 -12.86 25.39
C HIS A 229 4.27 -14.39 25.27
N PHE A 230 3.54 -14.90 24.27
CA PHE A 230 3.41 -16.33 24.01
C PHE A 230 4.51 -16.89 23.09
N ASP A 231 5.53 -16.09 22.76
CA ASP A 231 6.65 -16.46 21.88
C ASP A 231 6.18 -16.97 20.50
N VAL A 232 5.16 -16.32 19.93
CA VAL A 232 4.69 -16.56 18.56
C VAL A 232 4.85 -15.33 17.69
N SER A 233 4.76 -15.50 16.37
CA SER A 233 5.04 -14.43 15.41
C SER A 233 4.04 -13.26 15.52
N PRO A 234 4.48 -12.03 15.91
CA PRO A 234 3.61 -10.86 15.96
C PRO A 234 3.10 -10.48 14.57
N LEU A 235 3.95 -10.62 13.56
CA LEU A 235 3.60 -10.36 12.16
C LEU A 235 2.47 -11.30 11.69
N LEU A 236 2.60 -12.61 11.96
CA LEU A 236 1.59 -13.58 11.54
C LEU A 236 0.26 -13.36 12.29
N SER A 237 0.33 -13.06 13.59
CA SER A 237 -0.84 -12.74 14.41
C SER A 237 -1.57 -11.49 13.90
N CYS A 238 -0.84 -10.43 13.56
CA CYS A 238 -1.39 -9.21 12.96
C CYS A 238 -2.00 -9.47 11.57
N LEU A 239 -1.38 -10.34 10.76
CA LEU A 239 -1.93 -10.75 9.47
C LEU A 239 -3.28 -11.47 9.64
N PHE A 240 -3.41 -12.38 10.61
CA PHE A 240 -4.69 -13.05 10.89
C PHE A 240 -5.75 -12.11 11.48
N LEU A 241 -5.34 -11.10 12.27
CA LEU A 241 -6.21 -10.02 12.72
C LEU A 241 -6.82 -9.30 11.51
N GLY A 242 -6.00 -8.84 10.56
CA GLY A 242 -6.47 -8.20 9.32
C GLY A 242 -7.34 -9.11 8.46
N PHE A 243 -6.90 -10.36 8.25
CA PHE A 243 -7.65 -11.37 7.51
C PHE A 243 -9.05 -11.58 8.07
N THR A 244 -9.16 -11.73 9.39
CA THR A 244 -10.45 -11.99 10.04
C THR A 244 -11.36 -10.76 9.95
N GLN A 245 -10.83 -9.56 10.17
CA GLN A 245 -11.59 -8.32 10.02
C GLN A 245 -12.21 -8.19 8.62
N ALA A 246 -11.43 -8.43 7.57
CA ALA A 246 -11.87 -8.31 6.18
C ALA A 246 -12.88 -9.38 5.72
N ASN A 247 -13.06 -10.45 6.50
CA ASN A 247 -13.96 -11.54 6.17
C ASN A 247 -15.18 -11.64 7.12
N VAL A 248 -15.12 -11.03 8.31
CA VAL A 248 -16.22 -11.02 9.29
C VAL A 248 -17.07 -9.74 9.19
N ASN A 249 -16.46 -8.56 9.04
CA ASN A 249 -17.16 -7.28 9.03
C ASN A 249 -17.32 -6.75 7.59
N ARG A 250 -18.44 -7.08 6.97
CA ARG A 250 -18.70 -6.81 5.54
C ARG A 250 -18.94 -5.33 5.20
N ASP A 251 -19.48 -4.55 6.13
CA ASP A 251 -19.86 -3.14 5.94
C ASP A 251 -18.94 -2.14 6.69
N ARG A 252 -17.94 -2.62 7.44
CA ARG A 252 -17.08 -1.79 8.30
C ARG A 252 -15.59 -1.88 7.95
N ASN A 253 -15.28 -2.04 6.65
CA ASN A 253 -13.92 -1.89 6.12
C ASN A 253 -13.29 -0.52 6.41
N ARG A 254 -14.04 0.43 6.99
CA ARG A 254 -13.56 1.73 7.43
C ARG A 254 -12.44 1.67 8.48
N ILE A 255 -12.24 0.58 9.23
CA ILE A 255 -11.32 0.61 10.40
C ILE A 255 -9.84 0.78 10.00
N VAL A 256 -9.29 -0.11 9.18
CA VAL A 256 -7.85 -0.02 8.82
C VAL A 256 -7.61 1.24 7.97
N ASP A 257 -8.57 1.59 7.13
CA ASP A 257 -8.44 2.69 6.17
C ASP A 257 -8.79 4.07 6.76
N SER A 258 -9.72 4.21 7.70
CA SER A 258 -10.15 5.54 8.22
C SER A 258 -9.30 6.05 9.37
N ILE A 259 -8.60 5.17 10.08
CA ILE A 259 -7.87 5.52 11.31
C ILE A 259 -6.41 5.82 10.99
N PHE A 260 -5.83 5.05 10.07
CA PHE A 260 -4.41 5.15 9.75
C PHE A 260 -4.12 5.84 8.43
N SER A 261 -5.06 6.01 7.49
CA SER A 261 -4.77 6.64 6.19
C SER A 261 -4.07 8.00 6.29
N ASN A 262 -4.48 8.83 7.25
CA ASN A 262 -3.88 10.16 7.44
C ASN A 262 -2.44 10.11 7.99
N TRP A 263 -2.08 9.07 8.76
CA TRP A 263 -0.77 8.94 9.41
C TRP A 263 0.13 7.88 8.79
N GLU A 264 -0.43 6.99 7.97
CA GLU A 264 0.23 5.88 7.31
C GLU A 264 1.45 6.37 6.50
N PRO A 265 1.38 7.46 5.71
CA PRO A 265 2.56 7.96 5.00
C PRO A 265 3.72 8.33 5.94
N ALA A 266 3.44 8.92 7.10
CA ALA A 266 4.46 9.30 8.08
C ALA A 266 5.04 8.07 8.81
N ILE A 267 4.19 7.09 9.15
CA ILE A 267 4.60 5.82 9.75
C ILE A 267 5.49 5.05 8.77
N LEU A 268 5.09 4.95 7.50
CA LEU A 268 5.87 4.31 6.44
C LEU A 268 7.19 5.03 6.20
N ALA A 269 7.18 6.36 6.09
CA ALA A 269 8.41 7.14 5.93
C ALA A 269 9.39 6.89 7.08
N THR A 270 8.88 6.87 8.31
CA THR A 270 9.70 6.58 9.49
C THR A 270 10.23 5.14 9.44
N PHE A 271 9.36 4.16 9.19
CA PHE A 271 9.72 2.75 9.10
C PHE A 271 10.81 2.48 8.07
N PHE A 272 10.65 2.98 6.83
CA PHE A 272 11.62 2.78 5.77
C PHE A 272 12.94 3.53 6.03
N THR A 273 12.89 4.69 6.67
CA THR A 273 14.11 5.42 7.06
C THR A 273 14.85 4.68 8.17
N LEU A 274 14.16 4.18 9.19
CA LEU A 274 14.76 3.35 10.24
C LEU A 274 15.36 2.06 9.65
N ALA A 275 14.62 1.38 8.77
CA ALA A 275 15.13 0.21 8.07
C ALA A 275 16.42 0.52 7.29
N GLY A 276 16.54 1.72 6.70
CA GLY A 276 17.77 2.19 6.04
C GLY A 276 18.92 2.48 7.01
N MET A 277 18.65 2.91 8.24
CA MET A 277 19.67 3.21 9.26
C MET A 277 20.33 1.95 9.84
N ASP A 278 19.59 0.84 9.88
CA ASP A 278 20.07 -0.47 10.29
C ASP A 278 20.94 -1.15 9.22
N LEU A 279 20.97 -0.60 8.00
CA LEU A 279 21.80 -1.17 6.93
C LEU A 279 23.26 -0.82 7.15
N THR A 280 24.09 -1.85 7.32
CA THR A 280 25.54 -1.73 7.46
C THR A 280 26.26 -2.33 6.25
N LEU A 281 27.32 -1.66 5.79
CA LEU A 281 28.15 -2.13 4.67
C LEU A 281 29.25 -3.12 5.12
N GLU A 282 29.44 -3.33 6.42
CA GLU A 282 30.48 -4.21 6.95
C GLU A 282 30.29 -5.66 6.53
N HIS A 283 29.03 -6.12 6.53
CA HIS A 283 28.66 -7.49 6.17
C HIS A 283 28.79 -7.81 4.67
N ALA A 284 28.93 -6.79 3.81
CA ALA A 284 29.04 -6.99 2.37
C ALA A 284 30.37 -7.63 1.94
N LYS A 285 31.43 -7.53 2.75
CA LYS A 285 32.78 -8.00 2.40
C LYS A 285 32.98 -9.51 2.57
N SER A 286 32.35 -10.13 3.56
CA SER A 286 32.55 -11.56 3.89
C SER A 286 31.58 -12.51 3.16
N GLY A 287 30.49 -12.00 2.58
CA GLY A 287 29.47 -12.80 1.87
C GLY A 287 29.07 -12.28 0.48
N GLY A 288 29.74 -11.24 -0.04
CA GLY A 288 29.26 -10.48 -1.21
C GLY A 288 29.00 -11.31 -2.48
N VAL A 289 29.84 -12.30 -2.78
CA VAL A 289 29.64 -13.18 -3.95
C VAL A 289 28.39 -14.04 -3.79
N LEU A 290 28.21 -14.63 -2.60
CA LEU A 290 27.02 -15.43 -2.30
C LEU A 290 25.77 -14.56 -2.23
N ALA A 291 25.86 -13.33 -1.71
CA ALA A 291 24.76 -12.35 -1.70
C ALA A 291 24.32 -11.97 -3.12
N LEU A 292 25.27 -11.69 -4.02
CA LEU A 292 24.95 -11.41 -5.41
C LEU A 292 24.32 -12.63 -6.09
N GLY A 293 24.90 -13.83 -5.88
CA GLY A 293 24.35 -15.09 -6.38
C GLY A 293 22.93 -15.33 -5.89
N PHE A 294 22.68 -15.12 -4.59
CA PHE A 294 21.37 -15.22 -3.96
C PHE A 294 20.36 -14.26 -4.59
N VAL A 295 20.70 -12.97 -4.74
CA VAL A 295 19.79 -11.96 -5.31
C VAL A 295 19.44 -12.29 -6.77
N LEU A 296 20.44 -12.63 -7.58
CA LEU A 296 20.23 -12.96 -9.00
C LEU A 296 19.41 -14.24 -9.16
N ALA A 297 19.73 -15.29 -8.40
CA ALA A 297 18.99 -16.54 -8.40
C ALA A 297 17.53 -16.31 -7.97
N ARG A 298 17.32 -15.58 -6.88
CA ARG A 298 15.99 -15.24 -6.39
C ARG A 298 15.17 -14.46 -7.43
N ALA A 299 15.73 -13.40 -8.01
CA ALA A 299 15.05 -12.58 -9.00
C ALA A 299 14.70 -13.39 -10.26
N GLY A 300 15.63 -14.20 -10.76
CA GLY A 300 15.41 -15.09 -11.89
C GLY A 300 14.35 -16.15 -11.60
N ALA A 301 14.41 -16.81 -10.44
CA ALA A 301 13.44 -17.81 -10.03
C ALA A 301 12.03 -17.21 -9.87
N LYS A 302 11.90 -16.01 -9.28
CA LYS A 302 10.61 -15.31 -9.19
C LYS A 302 10.03 -15.00 -10.56
N TYR A 303 10.86 -14.53 -11.47
CA TYR A 303 10.43 -14.26 -12.85
C TYR A 303 9.91 -15.53 -13.55
N LEU A 304 10.66 -16.64 -13.45
CA LEU A 304 10.28 -17.92 -14.05
C LEU A 304 9.04 -18.53 -13.40
N ALA A 305 9.02 -18.62 -12.06
CA ALA A 305 7.92 -19.20 -11.30
C ALA A 305 6.61 -18.47 -11.55
N ALA A 306 6.61 -17.13 -11.47
CA ALA A 306 5.41 -16.33 -11.74
C ALA A 306 4.98 -16.44 -13.21
N GLY A 307 5.93 -16.40 -14.15
CA GLY A 307 5.63 -16.53 -15.58
C GLY A 307 4.99 -17.88 -15.92
N TRP A 308 5.50 -18.98 -15.37
CA TRP A 308 4.94 -20.32 -15.57
C TRP A 308 3.61 -20.50 -14.85
N ALA A 309 3.49 -20.02 -13.61
CA ALA A 309 2.24 -20.08 -12.84
C ALA A 309 1.11 -19.36 -13.58
N MET A 310 1.36 -18.13 -14.02
CA MET A 310 0.37 -17.34 -14.75
C MET A 310 0.03 -17.96 -16.11
N ARG A 311 0.98 -18.62 -16.77
CA ARG A 311 0.70 -19.38 -18.01
C ARG A 311 -0.23 -20.56 -17.75
N ILE A 312 0.06 -21.38 -16.73
CA ILE A 312 -0.77 -22.53 -16.34
C ILE A 312 -2.17 -22.08 -15.90
N ALA A 313 -2.23 -20.94 -15.20
CA ALA A 313 -3.48 -20.37 -14.74
C ALA A 313 -4.33 -19.73 -15.85
N GLY A 314 -3.78 -19.53 -17.05
CA GLY A 314 -4.48 -18.87 -18.17
C GLY A 314 -4.64 -17.36 -17.97
N ALA A 315 -3.72 -16.72 -17.23
CA ALA A 315 -3.74 -15.28 -17.03
C ALA A 315 -3.32 -14.52 -18.30
N THR A 316 -3.71 -13.25 -18.39
CA THR A 316 -3.35 -12.38 -19.51
C THR A 316 -1.83 -12.21 -19.64
N GLU A 317 -1.37 -11.90 -20.85
CA GLU A 317 0.05 -11.71 -21.11
C GLU A 317 0.69 -10.60 -20.25
N LYS A 318 -0.07 -9.52 -20.03
CA LYS A 318 0.32 -8.40 -19.15
C LYS A 318 0.59 -8.87 -17.72
N VAL A 319 -0.24 -9.76 -17.17
CA VAL A 319 -0.01 -10.33 -15.83
C VAL A 319 1.17 -11.30 -15.86
N ARG A 320 1.19 -12.20 -16.83
CA ARG A 320 2.21 -13.25 -16.96
C ARG A 320 3.63 -12.69 -17.06
N LYS A 321 3.85 -11.65 -17.87
CA LYS A 321 5.19 -11.11 -18.14
C LYS A 321 5.74 -10.22 -17.02
N ASN A 322 4.87 -9.67 -16.17
CA ASN A 322 5.27 -8.63 -15.22
C ASN A 322 5.16 -9.05 -13.75
N LEU A 323 4.41 -10.11 -13.41
CA LEU A 323 4.12 -10.43 -12.01
C LEU A 323 5.39 -10.79 -11.22
N GLY A 324 6.28 -11.61 -11.79
CA GLY A 324 7.53 -11.98 -11.14
C GLY A 324 8.46 -10.80 -10.90
N LEU A 325 8.43 -9.79 -11.79
CA LEU A 325 9.20 -8.55 -11.64
C LEU A 325 8.72 -7.73 -10.45
N ALA A 326 7.40 -7.68 -10.23
CA ALA A 326 6.80 -6.95 -9.12
C ALA A 326 7.00 -7.61 -7.75
N LEU A 327 7.36 -8.90 -7.72
CA LEU A 327 7.56 -9.70 -6.50
C LEU A 327 9.02 -9.68 -6.01
N VAL A 328 9.92 -8.92 -6.64
CA VAL A 328 11.33 -8.84 -6.26
C VAL A 328 11.60 -8.13 -4.91
N PRO A 329 10.86 -7.09 -4.47
CA PRO A 329 11.14 -6.43 -3.19
C PRO A 329 11.29 -7.42 -2.01
N GLN A 330 12.15 -7.13 -1.03
CA GLN A 330 12.40 -8.00 0.14
C GLN A 330 12.89 -7.17 1.33
N ALA A 331 12.18 -7.23 2.46
CA ALA A 331 12.54 -6.50 3.70
C ALA A 331 12.07 -7.24 4.96
N GLY A 332 11.06 -6.70 5.66
CA GLY A 332 10.80 -6.98 7.08
C GLY A 332 10.69 -8.46 7.48
N ILE A 333 10.14 -9.32 6.62
CA ILE A 333 10.06 -10.76 6.91
C ILE A 333 11.44 -11.42 6.85
N ALA A 334 12.26 -11.07 5.86
CA ALA A 334 13.61 -11.61 5.77
C ALA A 334 14.46 -11.17 6.97
N VAL A 335 14.36 -9.89 7.35
CA VAL A 335 15.02 -9.36 8.55
C VAL A 335 14.55 -10.08 9.82
N GLY A 336 13.24 -10.26 9.99
CA GLY A 336 12.67 -10.97 11.14
C GLY A 336 13.15 -12.43 11.24
N LEU A 337 13.25 -13.14 10.12
CA LEU A 337 13.75 -14.52 10.08
C LEU A 337 15.28 -14.61 10.32
N VAL A 338 16.04 -13.59 9.94
CA VAL A 338 17.46 -13.48 10.31
C VAL A 338 17.62 -13.31 11.81
N ILE A 339 16.86 -12.40 12.43
CA ILE A 339 16.88 -12.17 13.88
C ILE A 339 16.46 -13.44 14.63
N LEU A 340 15.46 -14.17 14.12
CA LEU A 340 15.04 -15.44 14.69
C LEU A 340 16.20 -16.45 14.72
N LEU A 341 16.93 -16.58 13.62
CA LEU A 341 18.08 -17.49 13.53
C LEU A 341 19.23 -17.04 14.43
N ASP A 342 19.44 -15.72 14.53
CA ASP A 342 20.48 -15.13 15.38
C ASP A 342 20.23 -15.41 16.87
N LYS A 343 18.96 -15.42 17.29
CA LYS A 343 18.53 -15.75 18.65
C LYS A 343 18.50 -17.26 18.96
N ASP A 344 18.82 -18.13 18.00
CA ASP A 344 18.76 -19.58 18.19
C ASP A 344 20.07 -20.11 18.83
N PRO A 345 20.10 -20.42 20.14
CA PRO A 345 21.35 -20.72 20.84
C PRO A 345 22.01 -22.03 20.37
N THR A 346 21.21 -22.98 19.91
CA THR A 346 21.69 -24.28 19.43
C THR A 346 22.43 -24.13 18.11
N LEU A 347 21.86 -23.36 17.18
CA LEU A 347 22.50 -23.11 15.89
C LEU A 347 23.69 -22.16 16.03
N GLN A 348 23.66 -21.21 16.96
CA GLN A 348 24.81 -20.36 17.28
C GLN A 348 26.00 -21.17 17.80
N SER A 349 25.77 -22.09 18.73
CA SER A 349 26.84 -22.93 19.30
C SER A 349 27.38 -23.97 18.32
N SER A 350 26.54 -24.51 17.43
CA SER A 350 26.91 -25.60 16.52
C SER A 350 27.35 -25.13 15.12
N ALA A 351 26.90 -23.96 14.69
CA ALA A 351 27.03 -23.46 13.32
C ALA A 351 27.19 -21.92 13.24
N GLY A 352 27.75 -21.27 14.27
CA GLY A 352 27.81 -19.80 14.38
C GLY A 352 28.44 -19.08 13.18
N GLU A 353 29.45 -19.66 12.52
CA GLU A 353 30.02 -19.09 11.29
C GLU A 353 29.01 -19.07 10.13
N LEU A 354 28.21 -20.13 9.98
CA LEU A 354 27.16 -20.21 8.97
C LEU A 354 25.98 -19.30 9.30
N VAL A 355 25.63 -19.14 10.59
CA VAL A 355 24.62 -18.15 11.03
C VAL A 355 25.08 -16.74 10.68
N SER A 356 26.34 -16.41 10.96
CA SER A 356 26.94 -15.12 10.62
C SER A 356 26.97 -14.88 9.10
N LEU A 357 27.31 -15.91 8.31
CA LEU A 357 27.26 -15.84 6.85
C LEU A 357 25.83 -15.65 6.34
N PHE A 358 24.86 -16.37 6.91
CA PHE A 358 23.44 -16.25 6.58
C PHE A 358 22.93 -14.83 6.84
N HIS A 359 23.21 -14.30 8.02
CA HIS A 359 22.93 -12.93 8.40
C HIS A 359 23.51 -11.94 7.38
N ALA A 360 24.81 -12.04 7.07
CA ALA A 360 25.48 -11.15 6.15
C ALA A 360 24.90 -11.18 4.73
N VAL A 361 24.64 -12.37 4.20
CA VAL A 361 24.11 -12.57 2.84
C VAL A 361 22.69 -12.06 2.72
N VAL A 362 21.80 -12.40 3.66
CA VAL A 362 20.39 -12.02 3.59
C VAL A 362 20.21 -10.52 3.79
N LEU A 363 20.91 -9.90 4.75
CA LEU A 363 20.81 -8.45 4.92
C LEU A 363 21.39 -7.69 3.73
N SER A 364 22.51 -8.13 3.17
CA SER A 364 23.05 -7.55 1.93
C SER A 364 22.04 -7.66 0.77
N ALA A 365 21.34 -8.79 0.66
CA ALA A 365 20.29 -8.98 -0.33
C ALA A 365 19.07 -8.07 -0.08
N VAL A 366 18.68 -7.88 1.18
CA VAL A 366 17.62 -6.93 1.58
C VAL A 366 17.99 -5.51 1.16
N VAL A 367 19.21 -5.04 1.45
CA VAL A 367 19.69 -3.71 1.00
C VAL A 367 19.53 -3.53 -0.50
N LEU A 368 20.05 -4.49 -1.27
CA LEU A 368 20.00 -4.41 -2.73
C LEU A 368 18.56 -4.44 -3.26
N ASN A 369 17.72 -5.32 -2.70
CA ASN A 369 16.33 -5.48 -3.11
C ASN A 369 15.41 -4.34 -2.64
N GLU A 370 15.74 -3.62 -1.58
CA GLU A 370 14.98 -2.44 -1.16
C GLU A 370 15.29 -1.21 -2.03
N VAL A 371 16.47 -1.12 -2.63
CA VAL A 371 16.77 -0.08 -3.63
C VAL A 371 16.18 -0.44 -4.99
N VAL A 372 16.44 -1.65 -5.47
CA VAL A 372 16.07 -2.09 -6.83
C VAL A 372 14.61 -2.53 -6.91
N GLY A 373 14.09 -3.20 -5.90
CA GLY A 373 12.76 -3.79 -5.87
C GLY A 373 11.62 -2.79 -6.15
N PRO A 374 11.51 -1.66 -5.43
CA PRO A 374 10.45 -0.68 -5.68
C PRO A 374 10.43 -0.20 -7.13
N ILE A 375 11.61 -0.02 -7.74
CA ILE A 375 11.77 0.40 -9.14
C ILE A 375 11.21 -0.68 -10.07
N LEU A 376 11.56 -1.95 -9.84
CA LEU A 376 11.06 -3.08 -10.63
C LEU A 376 9.54 -3.25 -10.49
N THR A 377 9.00 -3.06 -9.29
CA THR A 377 7.54 -3.07 -9.05
C THR A 377 6.84 -1.94 -9.80
N ARG A 378 7.37 -0.71 -9.77
CA ARG A 378 6.83 0.42 -10.55
C ARG A 378 6.85 0.12 -12.05
N VAL A 379 7.96 -0.40 -12.57
CA VAL A 379 8.08 -0.80 -14.00
C VAL A 379 7.06 -1.87 -14.36
N ALA A 380 6.84 -2.86 -13.48
CA ALA A 380 5.87 -3.92 -13.69
C ALA A 380 4.41 -3.39 -13.73
N LEU A 381 4.08 -2.43 -12.87
CA LEU A 381 2.77 -1.75 -12.84
C LEU A 381 2.54 -0.90 -14.09
N ALA A 382 3.55 -0.16 -14.55
CA ALA A 382 3.47 0.58 -15.80
C ALA A 382 3.26 -0.36 -16.99
N ARG A 383 4.04 -1.44 -17.09
CA ARG A 383 3.94 -2.44 -18.18
C ARG A 383 2.67 -3.28 -18.13
N SER A 384 2.03 -3.42 -16.97
CA SER A 384 0.72 -4.07 -16.87
C SER A 384 -0.40 -3.16 -17.39
N GLY A 385 -0.15 -1.84 -17.51
CA GLY A 385 -1.16 -0.85 -17.88
C GLY A 385 -2.21 -0.65 -16.80
N GLU A 386 -1.87 -0.94 -15.54
CA GLU A 386 -2.75 -0.73 -14.38
C GLU A 386 -2.39 0.50 -13.56
N MET A 387 -1.32 1.21 -13.94
CA MET A 387 -0.85 2.43 -13.30
C MET A 387 -1.78 3.60 -13.61
N GLY A 388 -2.15 4.38 -12.57
CA GLY A 388 -3.10 5.50 -12.70
C GLY A 388 -4.55 5.07 -12.96
N ASN A 389 -4.87 3.78 -12.89
CA ASN A 389 -6.25 3.28 -13.05
C ASN A 389 -7.09 3.41 -11.78
N ASP A 390 -6.47 3.73 -10.64
CA ASP A 390 -7.21 4.10 -9.45
C ASP A 390 -7.81 5.49 -9.65
N ARG A 391 -9.14 5.57 -9.49
CA ARG A 391 -9.92 6.75 -9.87
C ARG A 391 -9.65 7.88 -8.88
N THR A 392 -9.48 9.09 -9.40
CA THR A 392 -9.50 10.29 -8.56
C THR A 392 -10.88 10.44 -7.94
N ARG A 393 -10.91 10.59 -6.61
CA ARG A 393 -12.13 10.81 -5.85
C ARG A 393 -12.52 12.28 -5.89
N LEU A 394 -13.81 12.54 -6.05
CA LEU A 394 -14.46 13.82 -5.84
C LEU A 394 -14.12 14.40 -4.48
N ILE A 395 -14.13 13.60 -3.41
CA ILE A 395 -13.79 14.07 -2.07
C ILE A 395 -12.31 14.45 -1.92
N ASP A 396 -11.42 14.01 -2.81
CA ASP A 396 -10.03 14.46 -2.77
C ASP A 396 -9.91 15.96 -3.15
N PHE A 397 -10.93 16.55 -3.75
CA PHE A 397 -10.94 17.96 -4.18
C PHE A 397 -12.18 18.77 -3.76
N LEU A 398 -13.31 18.14 -3.46
CA LEU A 398 -14.53 18.79 -2.97
C LEU A 398 -14.73 18.51 -1.49
N GLN A 399 -14.06 19.30 -0.65
CA GLN A 399 -14.35 19.37 0.77
C GLN A 399 -15.68 20.09 1.03
N GLU A 400 -16.24 19.94 2.23
CA GLU A 400 -17.49 20.62 2.61
C GLU A 400 -17.42 22.14 2.39
N GLU A 401 -16.28 22.76 2.73
CA GLU A 401 -16.02 24.19 2.49
C GLU A 401 -16.00 24.60 1.00
N ASN A 402 -15.84 23.63 0.10
CA ASN A 402 -15.81 23.82 -1.35
C ASN A 402 -17.18 23.51 -1.99
N ILE A 403 -18.25 23.38 -1.20
CA ILE A 403 -19.59 23.12 -1.70
C ILE A 403 -20.53 24.27 -1.32
N VAL A 404 -21.30 24.74 -2.30
CA VAL A 404 -22.26 25.84 -2.16
C VAL A 404 -23.63 25.33 -2.58
N THR A 405 -24.62 25.37 -1.68
CA THR A 405 -26.02 25.01 -1.99
C THR A 405 -26.92 26.21 -2.22
N THR A 406 -26.36 27.42 -2.09
CA THR A 406 -27.05 28.70 -2.30
C THR A 406 -26.34 29.46 -3.41
N LEU A 407 -26.77 29.23 -4.65
CA LEU A 407 -26.27 29.93 -5.81
C LEU A 407 -27.06 31.21 -6.07
N PRO A 408 -26.44 32.26 -6.63
CA PRO A 408 -27.16 33.45 -7.04
C PRO A 408 -28.19 33.09 -8.12
N SER A 409 -29.38 33.70 -8.02
CA SER A 409 -30.40 33.67 -9.07
C SER A 409 -30.00 34.66 -10.17
N GLY A 410 -29.24 34.18 -11.15
CA GLY A 410 -28.56 35.04 -12.10
C GLY A 410 -28.25 34.40 -13.44
N SER A 411 -27.53 35.15 -14.27
CA SER A 411 -26.98 34.65 -15.53
C SER A 411 -25.94 33.54 -15.31
N LYS A 412 -25.64 32.78 -16.37
CA LYS A 412 -24.60 31.74 -16.36
C LYS A 412 -23.26 32.29 -15.86
N GLU A 413 -22.92 33.49 -16.33
CA GLU A 413 -21.71 34.21 -16.01
C GLU A 413 -21.68 34.64 -14.53
N GLU A 414 -22.79 35.12 -13.99
CA GLU A 414 -22.90 35.50 -12.57
C GLU A 414 -22.73 34.31 -11.63
N VAL A 415 -23.25 33.13 -12.00
CA VAL A 415 -23.06 31.90 -11.24
C VAL A 415 -21.59 31.45 -11.29
N ILE A 416 -20.96 31.51 -12.46
CA ILE A 416 -19.54 31.17 -12.62
C ILE A 416 -18.67 32.14 -11.81
N GLU A 417 -18.94 33.44 -11.87
CA GLU A 417 -18.20 34.45 -11.11
C GLU A 417 -18.31 34.22 -9.60
N ALA A 418 -19.52 33.98 -9.10
CA ALA A 418 -19.73 33.68 -7.68
C ALA A 418 -19.00 32.41 -7.23
N LEU A 419 -18.94 31.38 -8.09
CA LEU A 419 -18.18 30.17 -7.78
C LEU A 419 -16.67 30.38 -7.85
N VAL A 420 -16.17 31.19 -8.79
CA VAL A 420 -14.75 31.58 -8.81
C VAL A 420 -14.38 32.33 -7.52
N ASP A 421 -15.25 33.21 -7.02
CA ASP A 421 -15.04 33.91 -5.75
C ASP A 421 -14.92 32.94 -4.58
N VAL A 422 -15.81 31.94 -4.51
CA VAL A 422 -15.73 30.90 -3.48
C VAL A 422 -14.48 30.05 -3.65
N LEU A 423 -14.11 29.67 -4.88
CA LEU A 423 -12.91 28.87 -5.15
C LEU A 423 -11.64 29.59 -4.70
N ILE A 424 -11.52 30.89 -4.97
CA ILE A 424 -10.40 31.72 -4.51
C ILE A 424 -10.35 31.76 -2.97
N ALA A 425 -11.50 31.99 -2.33
CA ALA A 425 -11.59 32.10 -0.88
C ALA A 425 -11.34 30.77 -0.16
N SER A 426 -11.90 29.67 -0.64
CA SER A 426 -11.85 28.37 0.05
C SER A 426 -10.51 27.66 -0.11
N HIS A 427 -9.72 28.02 -1.13
CA HIS A 427 -8.39 27.46 -1.37
C HIS A 427 -7.24 28.44 -1.06
N ASP A 428 -7.53 29.55 -0.36
CA ASP A 428 -6.56 30.58 0.02
C ASP A 428 -5.70 31.08 -1.17
N LEU A 429 -6.33 31.21 -2.35
CA LEU A 429 -5.61 31.67 -3.54
C LEU A 429 -5.37 33.18 -3.48
N PRO A 430 -4.20 33.67 -3.92
CA PRO A 430 -3.93 35.10 -3.99
C PRO A 430 -4.93 35.86 -4.86
N SER A 431 -5.27 37.08 -4.46
CA SER A 431 -6.29 37.90 -5.12
C SER A 431 -5.99 38.22 -6.59
N ASP A 432 -4.72 38.23 -6.98
CA ASP A 432 -4.27 38.44 -8.36
C ASP A 432 -4.52 37.24 -9.27
N VAL A 433 -4.81 36.04 -8.72
CA VAL A 433 -5.20 34.84 -9.49
C VAL A 433 -6.66 34.88 -9.93
N ARG A 434 -7.53 35.60 -9.20
CA ARG A 434 -8.98 35.65 -9.45
C ARG A 434 -9.30 36.04 -10.88
N GLN A 435 -8.78 37.19 -11.34
CA GLN A 435 -9.16 37.77 -12.62
C GLN A 435 -8.69 36.92 -13.81
N PRO A 436 -7.41 36.49 -13.88
CA PRO A 436 -6.95 35.58 -14.93
C PRO A 436 -7.72 34.25 -14.98
N LEU A 437 -8.05 33.67 -13.82
CA LEU A 437 -8.81 32.43 -13.75
C LEU A 437 -10.24 32.63 -14.28
N LEU A 438 -10.95 33.67 -13.82
CA LEU A 438 -12.30 33.98 -14.26
C LEU A 438 -12.37 34.19 -15.78
N GLU A 439 -11.44 34.99 -16.33
CA GLU A 439 -11.36 35.23 -17.78
C GLU A 439 -11.10 33.92 -18.55
N SER A 440 -10.21 33.05 -18.03
CA SER A 440 -9.95 31.75 -18.64
C SER A 440 -11.18 30.83 -18.62
N VAL A 441 -11.93 30.78 -17.52
CA VAL A 441 -13.13 29.95 -17.39
C VAL A 441 -14.21 30.44 -18.35
N LEU A 442 -14.49 31.74 -18.36
CA LEU A 442 -15.53 32.33 -19.21
C LEU A 442 -15.18 32.22 -20.69
N ALA A 443 -13.91 32.43 -21.07
CA ALA A 443 -13.47 32.25 -22.44
C ALA A 443 -13.69 30.81 -22.93
N ARG A 444 -13.43 29.83 -22.05
CA ARG A 444 -13.65 28.41 -22.36
C ARG A 444 -15.12 28.07 -22.54
N GLU A 445 -15.95 28.62 -21.65
CA GLU A 445 -17.41 28.44 -21.67
C GLU A 445 -18.07 29.05 -22.90
N ALA A 446 -17.55 30.19 -23.37
CA ALA A 446 -18.05 30.89 -24.56
C ALA A 446 -17.66 30.18 -25.87
N ASP A 447 -16.51 29.48 -25.89
CA ASP A 447 -16.05 28.70 -27.05
C ASP A 447 -16.90 27.44 -27.24
N VAL A 448 -17.07 26.65 -26.17
CA VAL A 448 -17.91 25.44 -26.17
C VAL A 448 -18.57 25.29 -24.80
N SER A 449 -19.88 25.01 -24.77
CA SER A 449 -20.60 24.73 -23.52
C SER A 449 -19.90 23.63 -22.72
N THR A 450 -19.62 23.89 -21.44
CA THR A 450 -19.02 22.89 -20.54
C THR A 450 -20.08 22.00 -19.87
N CYS A 451 -21.33 22.11 -20.31
CA CYS A 451 -22.40 21.23 -19.86
C CYS A 451 -22.19 19.81 -20.42
N LEU A 452 -22.18 18.83 -19.53
CA LEU A 452 -21.97 17.41 -19.85
C LEU A 452 -23.29 16.61 -19.94
N GLY A 453 -24.43 17.27 -19.70
CA GLY A 453 -25.75 16.65 -19.62
C GLY A 453 -26.07 16.07 -18.24
N ALA A 454 -27.26 15.49 -18.07
CA ALA A 454 -27.74 14.90 -16.81
C ALA A 454 -27.75 15.88 -15.61
N GLY A 455 -27.85 17.18 -15.89
CA GLY A 455 -27.86 18.24 -14.88
C GLY A 455 -26.47 18.66 -14.38
N LEU A 456 -25.37 18.30 -15.07
CA LEU A 456 -24.00 18.68 -14.72
C LEU A 456 -23.39 19.70 -15.69
N ALA A 457 -22.74 20.74 -15.16
CA ALA A 457 -21.82 21.61 -15.90
C ALA A 457 -20.45 21.67 -15.20
N VAL A 458 -19.36 21.72 -15.97
CA VAL A 458 -18.01 21.79 -15.40
C VAL A 458 -17.16 22.90 -16.03
N PRO A 459 -17.46 24.18 -15.74
CA PRO A 459 -16.65 25.30 -16.20
C PRO A 459 -15.22 25.18 -15.66
N HIS A 460 -14.22 25.38 -16.50
CA HIS A 460 -12.84 25.16 -16.10
C HIS A 460 -11.88 26.14 -16.77
N GLY A 461 -10.83 26.51 -16.03
CA GLY A 461 -9.82 27.46 -16.46
C GLY A 461 -8.41 27.08 -16.01
N ILE A 462 -7.44 27.84 -16.50
CA ILE A 462 -6.02 27.60 -16.27
C ILE A 462 -5.57 28.31 -14.99
N LEU A 463 -4.80 27.60 -14.15
CA LEU A 463 -4.08 28.19 -13.02
C LEU A 463 -2.61 28.42 -13.38
N PRO A 464 -1.94 29.42 -12.76
CA PRO A 464 -0.50 29.61 -12.92
C PRO A 464 0.30 28.38 -12.49
N GLU A 465 1.51 28.23 -13.03
CA GLU A 465 2.44 27.19 -12.57
C GLU A 465 2.77 27.36 -11.08
N GLY A 466 2.83 26.24 -10.34
CA GLY A 466 3.14 26.20 -8.91
C GLY A 466 1.93 26.01 -7.99
N TYR A 467 0.70 26.10 -8.53
CA TYR A 467 -0.53 25.74 -7.83
C TYR A 467 -0.93 24.29 -8.13
N GLU A 468 -1.73 23.68 -7.24
CA GLU A 468 -2.38 22.40 -7.50
C GLU A 468 -3.77 22.62 -8.14
N MET A 469 -4.33 21.60 -8.77
CA MET A 469 -5.74 21.63 -9.18
C MET A 469 -6.66 21.83 -7.99
N VAL A 470 -7.62 22.75 -8.15
CA VAL A 470 -8.65 23.06 -7.17
C VAL A 470 -10.03 23.09 -7.81
N GLY A 471 -11.08 22.94 -7.00
CA GLY A 471 -12.44 22.97 -7.50
C GLY A 471 -13.47 23.32 -6.44
N VAL A 472 -14.58 23.91 -6.88
CA VAL A 472 -15.75 24.22 -6.06
C VAL A 472 -17.00 23.67 -6.73
N MET A 473 -17.94 23.15 -5.94
CA MET A 473 -19.22 22.65 -6.42
C MET A 473 -20.35 23.59 -5.99
N GLY A 474 -21.16 24.00 -6.95
CA GLY A 474 -22.44 24.66 -6.74
C GLY A 474 -23.60 23.72 -6.99
N LEU A 475 -24.59 23.71 -6.11
CA LEU A 475 -25.83 22.95 -6.24
C LEU A 475 -27.03 23.91 -6.31
N SER A 476 -27.91 23.67 -7.28
CA SER A 476 -29.17 24.38 -7.45
C SER A 476 -30.32 23.39 -7.48
N ARG A 477 -31.23 23.50 -6.50
CA ARG A 477 -32.44 22.67 -6.42
C ARG A 477 -33.44 23.00 -7.51
N GLU A 478 -33.57 24.28 -7.84
CA GLU A 478 -34.50 24.77 -8.88
C GLU A 478 -33.95 24.53 -10.29
N GLY A 479 -32.64 24.35 -10.41
CA GLY A 479 -31.94 24.21 -11.67
C GLY A 479 -31.52 25.57 -12.23
N LEU A 480 -30.41 25.56 -12.97
CA LEU A 480 -29.81 26.74 -13.61
C LEU A 480 -30.12 26.73 -15.11
N PRO A 481 -30.36 27.92 -15.72
CA PRO A 481 -30.70 28.06 -17.12
C PRO A 481 -29.44 27.99 -18.00
N PHE A 482 -28.70 26.90 -17.93
CA PHE A 482 -27.54 26.65 -18.78
C PHE A 482 -27.97 25.96 -20.08
N ASP A 483 -27.32 26.33 -21.19
CA ASP A 483 -27.47 25.62 -22.47
C ASP A 483 -26.89 24.21 -22.35
N SER A 484 -27.77 23.24 -22.11
CA SER A 484 -27.43 21.83 -21.95
C SER A 484 -27.69 21.03 -23.23
N PRO A 485 -26.82 20.07 -23.59
CA PRO A 485 -27.03 19.22 -24.77
C PRO A 485 -28.31 18.38 -24.73
N ASP A 486 -28.83 18.08 -23.54
CA ASP A 486 -30.03 17.28 -23.32
C ASP A 486 -31.29 18.12 -23.02
N GLY A 487 -31.17 19.46 -23.04
CA GLY A 487 -32.26 20.40 -22.77
C GLY A 487 -32.78 20.38 -21.34
N LYS A 488 -32.10 19.71 -20.40
CA LYS A 488 -32.45 19.66 -18.98
C LYS A 488 -31.76 20.78 -18.20
N PRO A 489 -32.37 21.30 -17.13
CA PRO A 489 -31.72 22.28 -16.27
C PRO A 489 -30.47 21.71 -15.60
N VAL A 490 -29.47 22.56 -15.38
CA VAL A 490 -28.24 22.19 -14.66
C VAL A 490 -28.47 22.33 -13.16
N HIS A 491 -28.34 21.25 -12.41
CA HIS A 491 -28.51 21.25 -10.95
C HIS A 491 -27.18 21.21 -10.20
N CYS A 492 -26.11 20.79 -10.86
CA CYS A 492 -24.77 20.73 -10.30
C CYS A 492 -23.79 21.40 -11.26
N ILE A 493 -23.04 22.37 -10.74
CA ILE A 493 -21.99 23.08 -11.46
C ILE A 493 -20.70 22.91 -10.68
N VAL A 494 -19.61 22.53 -11.34
CA VAL A 494 -18.30 22.39 -10.69
C VAL A 494 -17.29 23.27 -11.41
N VAL A 495 -16.83 24.34 -10.77
CA VAL A 495 -15.78 25.19 -11.34
C VAL A 495 -14.42 24.60 -10.99
N LEU A 496 -13.57 24.37 -11.98
CA LEU A 496 -12.22 23.81 -11.80
C LEU A 496 -11.13 24.80 -12.22
N GLY A 497 -10.13 24.97 -11.36
CA GLY A 497 -8.86 25.61 -11.70
C GLY A 497 -7.79 24.53 -11.86
N THR A 498 -7.08 24.52 -13.00
CA THR A 498 -6.09 23.47 -13.30
C THR A 498 -4.79 24.06 -13.83
N PRO A 499 -3.62 23.76 -13.25
CA PRO A 499 -2.33 24.13 -13.84
C PRO A 499 -2.04 23.27 -15.08
N ASP A 500 -1.31 23.82 -16.05
CA ASP A 500 -0.98 23.11 -17.30
C ASP A 500 -0.25 21.77 -17.08
N THR A 501 0.48 21.66 -15.97
CA THR A 501 1.17 20.43 -15.55
C THR A 501 0.24 19.29 -15.13
N GLU A 502 -1.03 19.54 -14.83
CA GLU A 502 -2.00 18.56 -14.31
C GLU A 502 -3.12 18.19 -15.31
N ARG A 503 -2.87 18.35 -16.61
CA ARG A 503 -3.88 18.06 -17.66
C ARG A 503 -4.46 16.64 -17.62
N ASP A 504 -3.66 15.63 -17.31
CA ASP A 504 -4.17 14.25 -17.19
C ASP A 504 -5.10 14.08 -15.98
N ARG A 505 -4.75 14.71 -14.85
CA ARG A 505 -5.58 14.74 -13.63
C ARG A 505 -6.91 15.43 -13.91
N HIS A 506 -6.91 16.47 -14.74
CA HIS A 506 -8.11 17.21 -15.13
C HIS A 506 -9.12 16.30 -15.83
N LEU A 507 -8.66 15.56 -16.83
CA LEU A 507 -9.52 14.61 -17.56
C LEU A 507 -10.06 13.51 -16.64
N GLN A 508 -9.25 13.06 -15.67
CA GLN A 508 -9.69 12.07 -14.68
C GLN A 508 -10.79 12.62 -13.77
N VAL A 509 -10.66 13.86 -13.29
CA VAL A 509 -11.66 14.54 -12.46
C VAL A 509 -12.96 14.79 -13.23
N LEU A 510 -12.89 15.29 -14.45
CA LEU A 510 -14.06 15.45 -15.32
C LEU A 510 -14.81 14.13 -15.50
N ALA A 511 -14.08 13.06 -15.78
CA ALA A 511 -14.67 11.75 -15.96
C ALA A 511 -15.28 11.20 -14.65
N ALA A 512 -14.71 11.52 -13.48
CA ALA A 512 -15.27 11.16 -12.19
C ALA A 512 -16.59 11.90 -11.92
N LEU A 513 -16.63 13.21 -12.14
CA LEU A 513 -17.82 14.05 -11.98
C LEU A 513 -18.97 13.56 -12.86
N ALA A 514 -18.69 13.36 -14.16
CA ALA A 514 -19.70 12.91 -15.12
C ALA A 514 -20.28 11.53 -14.76
N ARG A 515 -19.47 10.63 -14.18
CA ARG A 515 -19.95 9.31 -13.75
C ARG A 515 -20.79 9.37 -12.49
N SER A 516 -20.33 10.07 -11.44
CA SER A 516 -21.05 10.14 -10.16
C SER A 516 -22.40 10.85 -10.35
N VAL A 517 -22.41 12.00 -11.04
CA VAL A 517 -23.67 12.70 -11.35
C VAL A 517 -24.49 11.94 -12.41
N GLY A 518 -23.85 11.15 -13.26
CA GLY A 518 -24.54 10.27 -14.20
C GLY A 518 -25.33 9.12 -13.55
N ASN A 519 -25.04 8.76 -12.30
CA ASN A 519 -25.81 7.77 -11.54
C ASN A 519 -27.15 8.40 -11.07
N PRO A 520 -28.33 7.91 -11.52
CA PRO A 520 -29.62 8.54 -11.23
C PRO A 520 -29.98 8.58 -9.74
N GLN A 521 -29.55 7.58 -8.96
CA GLN A 521 -29.84 7.51 -7.52
C GLN A 521 -28.99 8.53 -6.75
N MET A 522 -27.71 8.64 -7.14
CA MET A 522 -26.78 9.61 -6.59
C MET A 522 -27.22 11.03 -6.93
N SER A 523 -27.38 11.35 -8.22
CA SER A 523 -27.79 12.69 -8.67
C SER A 523 -29.08 13.16 -8.02
N ALA A 524 -30.09 12.30 -7.88
CA ALA A 524 -31.33 12.66 -7.20
C ALA A 524 -31.11 13.06 -5.73
N ARG A 525 -30.23 12.35 -5.01
CA ARG A 525 -29.86 12.70 -3.62
C ARG A 525 -29.04 13.99 -3.60
N LEU A 526 -28.02 14.08 -4.45
CA LEU A 526 -27.10 15.21 -4.51
C LEU A 526 -27.84 16.52 -4.83
N PHE A 527 -28.73 16.52 -5.83
CA PHE A 527 -29.51 17.69 -6.22
C PHE A 527 -30.57 18.09 -5.19
N ALA A 528 -30.97 17.16 -4.31
CA ALA A 528 -31.88 17.43 -3.20
C ALA A 528 -31.15 17.90 -1.92
N SER A 529 -29.83 18.02 -1.94
CA SER A 529 -29.05 18.43 -0.77
C SER A 529 -29.41 19.84 -0.32
N GLU A 530 -29.71 20.02 0.96
CA GLU A 530 -30.10 21.31 1.54
C GLU A 530 -28.91 22.07 2.14
N SER A 531 -27.79 21.39 2.37
CA SER A 531 -26.58 21.97 2.94
C SER A 531 -25.31 21.41 2.28
N PRO A 532 -24.19 22.15 2.33
CA PRO A 532 -22.88 21.65 1.92
C PRO A 532 -22.52 20.33 2.62
N GLY A 533 -22.75 20.23 3.93
CA GLY A 533 -22.51 19.01 4.69
C GLY A 533 -23.31 17.79 4.21
N HIS A 534 -24.60 17.96 3.86
CA HIS A 534 -25.40 16.86 3.32
C HIS A 534 -24.89 16.41 1.94
N ALA A 535 -24.51 17.36 1.08
CA ALA A 535 -23.91 17.04 -0.21
C ALA A 535 -22.55 16.32 -0.05
N TYR A 536 -21.73 16.79 0.89
CA TYR A 536 -20.44 16.16 1.22
C TYR A 536 -20.63 14.73 1.73
N GLU A 537 -21.58 14.47 2.65
CA GLU A 537 -21.90 13.12 3.12
C GLU A 537 -22.33 12.20 1.98
N ILE A 538 -23.15 12.69 1.05
CA ILE A 538 -23.59 11.94 -0.12
C ILE A 538 -22.39 11.56 -1.00
N LEU A 539 -21.54 12.52 -1.37
CA LEU A 539 -20.33 12.27 -2.15
C LEU A 539 -19.38 11.30 -1.43
N HIS A 540 -19.22 11.46 -0.12
CA HIS A 540 -18.34 10.63 0.70
C HIS A 540 -18.84 9.19 0.83
N ASP A 541 -20.15 8.97 0.97
CA ASP A 541 -20.71 7.62 1.13
C ASP A 541 -20.60 6.78 -0.17
N GLU A 542 -20.83 7.38 -1.35
CA GLU A 542 -20.60 6.68 -2.63
C GLU A 542 -19.10 6.38 -2.84
N GLU A 543 -18.23 7.31 -2.45
CA GLU A 543 -16.79 7.10 -2.58
C GLU A 543 -16.20 6.16 -1.54
N ALA A 544 -16.81 6.05 -0.36
CA ALA A 544 -16.44 5.05 0.65
C ALA A 544 -16.78 3.62 0.18
N GLU A 545 -17.74 3.45 -0.72
CA GLU A 545 -17.97 2.19 -1.43
C GLU A 545 -16.85 1.91 -2.47
N ASP A 546 -16.40 2.95 -3.19
CA ASP A 546 -15.30 2.90 -4.17
C ASP A 546 -13.89 2.79 -3.54
N PHE A 547 -13.71 3.25 -2.29
CA PHE A 547 -12.41 3.39 -1.60
C PHE A 547 -11.74 2.07 -1.27
N ASN A 548 -12.51 1.00 -1.25
CA ASN A 548 -11.89 -0.29 -1.43
C ASN A 548 -11.48 -0.39 -2.89
N TYR A 549 -10.20 -0.15 -3.17
CA TYR A 549 -9.46 -0.44 -4.43
C TYR A 549 -9.90 -1.74 -5.15
N PHE A 550 -10.61 -2.63 -4.46
CA PHE A 550 -10.96 -3.98 -4.87
C PHE A 550 -12.41 -4.40 -4.59
N LEU A 551 -13.34 -3.50 -4.21
CA LEU A 551 -14.78 -3.82 -4.05
C LEU A 551 -15.63 -3.58 -5.32
N ASP A 552 -15.10 -2.89 -6.33
CA ASP A 552 -15.78 -2.75 -7.63
C ASP A 552 -15.89 -4.10 -8.34
N GLU A 553 -17.01 -4.79 -8.10
CA GLU A 553 -17.61 -5.82 -8.96
C GLU A 553 -19.04 -6.12 -8.46
N GLN A 554 -19.88 -5.11 -8.22
CA GLN A 554 -21.32 -5.31 -7.99
C GLN A 554 -22.20 -4.24 -8.65
N LEU A 555 -22.08 -4.07 -9.97
CA LEU A 555 -23.17 -3.55 -10.81
C LEU A 555 -23.17 -4.28 -12.16
N THR A 556 -23.56 -5.55 -12.15
CA THR A 556 -24.32 -6.24 -13.21
C THR A 556 -24.92 -7.51 -12.65
#